data_AF-A0A7V5UK79-F1
#
_entry.id   AF-A0A7V5UK79-F1
#
_cell.length_a   1.000
_cell.length_b   1.000
_cell.length_c   1.000
_cell.angle_alpha   90.00
_cell.angle_beta   90.00
_cell.angle_gamma   90.00
#
_symmetry.space_group_name_H-M   'P 1'
#
loop_
_entity.id
_entity.type
_entity.pdbx_description
1 polymer ?
#
loop_
_entity_poly.entity_id
_entity_poly.type
_entity_poly.pdbx_seq_one_letter_code
_entity_poly.pdbx_strand_id
1 'polypeptide(L)'
;MNASVGIWKWSERIAPVASQHRVTLGEGGTPLVRSRRIGPEAGLEHLYFKLEHVQPSGSYKDRFAAVAISRLLERKAPCCLATSSGNTGAALATYCAAAGIPCRIAILETT
;
A
#
# COMPACT_ATOMS: atom_id res chain seq x y z
N MET A 1 13.99 16.52 13.15
CA MET A 1 12.79 16.67 12.30
C MET A 1 12.73 15.44 11.40
N ASN A 2 11.88 14.45 11.72
CA ASN A 2 11.79 13.24 10.92
C ASN A 2 11.08 13.57 9.60
N ALA A 3 11.82 13.54 8.49
CA ALA A 3 11.21 13.57 7.18
C ALA A 3 10.19 12.41 7.12
N SER A 4 8.95 12.72 6.79
CA SER A 4 7.88 11.73 6.71
C SER A 4 8.18 10.74 5.58
N VAL A 5 8.32 9.46 5.95
CA VAL A 5 8.68 8.36 5.05
C VAL A 5 7.45 7.84 4.31
N GLY A 6 7.61 7.35 3.08
CA GLY A 6 6.55 6.70 2.31
C GLY A 6 5.41 7.64 1.90
N ILE A 7 4.16 7.18 2.03
CA ILE A 7 2.96 7.99 1.70
C ILE A 7 2.69 9.07 2.76
N TRP A 8 3.25 8.96 3.96
CA TRP A 8 2.98 9.88 5.07
C TRP A 8 3.50 11.29 4.85
N LYS A 9 4.34 11.51 3.82
CA LYS A 9 4.65 12.86 3.32
C LYS A 9 3.42 13.62 2.80
N TRP A 10 2.32 12.91 2.56
CA TRP A 10 1.04 13.46 2.18
C TRP A 10 0.01 13.37 3.32
N SER A 11 0.44 13.33 4.59
CA SER A 11 -0.46 13.19 5.75
C SER A 11 -1.60 14.20 5.76
N GLU A 12 -1.35 15.42 5.28
CA GLU A 12 -2.34 16.50 5.20
C GLU A 12 -3.47 16.21 4.18
N ARG A 13 -3.29 15.22 3.30
CA ARG A 13 -4.18 14.90 2.17
C ARG A 13 -4.81 13.52 2.25
N ILE A 14 -4.46 12.71 3.25
CA ILE A 14 -5.02 11.37 3.46
C ILE A 14 -5.70 11.30 4.82
N ALA A 15 -6.43 10.20 5.07
CA ALA A 15 -7.18 10.04 6.32
C ALA A 15 -6.28 10.27 7.56
N PRO A 16 -6.68 11.12 8.52
CA PRO A 16 -5.86 11.43 9.69
C PRO A 16 -5.52 10.20 10.53
N VAL A 17 -4.23 10.05 10.81
CA VAL A 17 -3.64 9.11 11.78
C VAL A 17 -2.57 9.83 12.59
N ALA A 18 -2.61 9.67 13.92
CA ALA A 18 -1.57 10.24 14.80
C ALA A 18 -0.19 9.69 14.41
N SER A 19 0.84 10.54 14.43
CA SER A 19 2.17 10.22 13.86
C SER A 19 2.81 8.97 14.46
N GLN A 20 2.60 8.72 15.75
CA GLN A 20 3.10 7.54 16.47
C GLN A 20 2.46 6.22 16.04
N HIS A 21 1.33 6.25 15.33
CA HIS A 21 0.64 5.05 14.84
C HIS A 21 0.82 4.83 13.34
N ARG A 22 1.57 5.69 12.65
CA ARG A 22 1.78 5.62 11.19
C ARG A 22 2.76 4.51 10.84
N VAL A 23 2.22 3.34 10.50
CA VAL A 23 2.95 2.20 9.96
C VAL A 23 3.39 2.52 8.52
N THR A 24 4.65 2.25 8.21
CA THR A 24 5.19 2.38 6.86
C THR A 24 6.29 1.36 6.61
N LEU A 25 6.41 0.94 5.37
CA LEU A 25 7.53 0.15 4.84
C LEU A 25 8.25 0.90 3.71
N GLY A 26 8.03 2.22 3.61
CA GLY A 26 8.56 3.05 2.55
C GLY A 26 7.69 3.12 1.29
N GLU A 27 6.44 2.66 1.35
CA GLU A 27 5.54 2.64 0.21
C GLU A 27 5.30 4.02 -0.40
N GLY A 28 5.13 4.05 -1.72
CA GLY A 28 5.07 5.28 -2.49
C GLY A 28 6.38 5.56 -3.22
N GLY A 29 6.50 6.78 -3.78
CA GLY A 29 7.70 7.15 -4.54
C GLY A 29 8.01 6.28 -5.77
N THR A 30 7.07 5.44 -6.21
CA THR A 30 7.26 4.49 -7.31
C THR A 30 7.64 5.17 -8.64
N PRO A 31 8.42 4.51 -9.52
CA PRO A 31 8.83 5.10 -10.79
C PRO A 31 7.66 5.48 -11.70
N LEU A 32 7.82 6.59 -12.42
CA LEU A 32 6.99 6.97 -13.56
C LEU A 32 7.86 6.86 -14.82
N VAL A 33 7.66 5.81 -15.61
CA VAL A 33 8.55 5.46 -16.72
C VAL A 33 7.89 5.81 -18.04
N ARG A 34 8.55 6.63 -18.87
CA ARG A 34 8.05 6.97 -20.20
C ARG A 34 8.09 5.75 -21.12
N SER A 35 7.01 5.52 -21.86
CA SER A 35 6.96 4.49 -22.89
C SER A 35 7.88 4.85 -24.06
N ARG A 36 8.73 3.90 -24.46
CA ARG A 36 9.68 4.08 -25.58
C ARG A 36 9.18 3.49 -26.90
N ARG A 37 8.22 2.57 -26.85
CA ARG A 37 7.73 1.81 -28.00
C ARG A 37 6.20 1.89 -28.12
N ILE A 38 5.48 1.41 -27.11
CA ILE A 38 4.01 1.35 -27.11
C ILE A 38 3.37 2.74 -27.32
N GLY A 39 3.93 3.78 -26.69
CA GLY A 39 3.42 5.15 -26.84
C GLY A 39 3.53 5.63 -28.28
N PRO A 40 4.76 5.69 -28.85
CA PRO A 40 4.97 6.04 -30.25
C PRO A 40 4.17 5.19 -31.25
N GLU A 41 4.11 3.87 -31.08
CA GLU A 41 3.33 2.96 -31.95
C GLU A 41 1.83 3.26 -31.93
N ALA A 42 1.30 3.76 -30.81
CA ALA A 42 -0.09 4.17 -30.66
C ALA A 42 -0.35 5.65 -31.00
N GLY A 43 0.66 6.39 -31.49
CA GLY A 43 0.55 7.84 -31.75
C GLY A 43 0.47 8.70 -30.47
N LEU A 44 0.89 8.18 -29.33
CA LEU A 44 0.86 8.86 -28.03
C LEU A 44 2.24 9.41 -27.64
N GLU A 45 2.38 10.75 -27.65
CA GLU A 45 3.63 11.43 -27.28
C GLU A 45 3.95 11.33 -25.78
N HIS A 46 2.92 11.16 -24.94
CA HIS A 46 3.00 11.26 -23.48
C HIS A 46 2.41 10.04 -22.77
N LEU A 47 2.77 8.84 -23.22
CA LEU A 47 2.45 7.62 -22.49
C LEU A 47 3.51 7.31 -21.41
N TYR A 48 3.06 7.11 -20.17
CA TYR A 48 3.91 6.75 -19.04
C TYR A 48 3.32 5.56 -18.26
N PHE A 49 4.19 4.76 -17.65
CA PHE A 49 3.83 3.65 -16.78
C PHE A 49 4.18 4.00 -15.34
N LYS A 50 3.18 3.96 -14.46
CA LYS A 50 3.36 4.09 -13.03
C LYS A 50 3.62 2.71 -12.42
N LEU A 51 4.87 2.43 -12.07
CA LEU A 51 5.30 1.09 -11.69
C LEU A 51 4.97 0.77 -10.23
N GLU A 52 3.70 0.51 -9.93
CA GLU A 52 3.25 0.19 -8.56
C GLU A 52 3.60 -1.24 -8.10
N HIS A 53 4.20 -2.07 -8.94
CA HIS A 53 4.64 -3.41 -8.56
C HIS A 53 5.91 -3.41 -7.70
N VAL A 54 6.65 -2.30 -7.63
CA VAL A 54 7.87 -2.19 -6.80
C VAL A 54 7.59 -1.81 -5.34
N GLN A 55 6.31 -1.75 -4.97
CA GLN A 55 5.89 -1.53 -3.59
C GLN A 55 6.31 -2.72 -2.71
N PRO A 56 6.47 -2.55 -1.38
CA PRO A 56 6.93 -3.60 -0.46
C PRO A 56 6.28 -4.99 -0.61
N SER A 57 4.96 -5.07 -0.78
CA SER A 57 4.20 -6.30 -0.98
C SER A 57 3.99 -6.65 -2.47
N GLY A 58 4.56 -5.86 -3.39
CA GLY A 58 4.47 -6.08 -4.82
C GLY A 58 3.26 -5.44 -5.51
N SER A 59 2.50 -4.56 -4.85
CA SER A 59 1.34 -3.93 -5.48
C SER A 59 0.96 -2.56 -4.91
N TYR A 60 0.13 -1.82 -5.63
CA TYR A 60 -0.40 -0.53 -5.15
C TYR A 60 -1.24 -0.62 -3.86
N LYS A 61 -1.66 -1.82 -3.45
CA LYS A 61 -2.48 -2.04 -2.25
C LYS A 61 -1.75 -1.64 -0.96
N ASP A 62 -0.43 -1.56 -1.00
CA ASP A 62 0.43 -1.11 0.09
C ASP A 62 0.09 0.29 0.56
N ARG A 63 -0.25 1.19 -0.36
CA ARG A 63 -0.68 2.56 -0.03
C ARG A 63 -1.94 2.57 0.83
N PHE A 64 -2.87 1.66 0.53
CA PHE A 64 -4.08 1.47 1.32
C PHE A 64 -3.76 0.77 2.66
N ALA A 65 -2.98 -0.30 2.62
CA ALA A 65 -2.65 -1.11 3.79
C ALA A 65 -1.91 -0.28 4.84
N ALA A 66 -0.97 0.58 4.44
CA ALA A 66 -0.29 1.52 5.32
C ALA A 66 -1.29 2.35 6.15
N VAL A 67 -2.28 2.96 5.51
CA VAL A 67 -3.29 3.77 6.22
C VAL A 67 -4.22 2.90 7.06
N ALA A 68 -4.74 1.81 6.48
CA ALA A 68 -5.72 0.95 7.14
C ALA A 68 -5.16 0.31 8.42
N ILE A 69 -3.95 -0.26 8.34
CA ILE A 69 -3.31 -0.91 9.49
C ILE A 69 -2.89 0.13 10.54
N SER A 70 -2.45 1.32 10.12
CA SER A 70 -2.17 2.41 11.07
C SER A 70 -3.41 2.84 11.86
N ARG A 71 -4.59 2.84 11.23
CA ARG A 71 -5.86 3.09 11.93
C ARG A 71 -6.24 1.96 12.88
N LEU A 72 -5.96 0.70 12.52
CA LEU A 72 -6.18 -0.44 13.42
C LEU A 72 -5.25 -0.35 14.64
N LEU A 73 -3.98 0.02 14.43
CA LEU A 73 -3.02 0.22 15.50
C LEU A 73 -3.46 1.35 16.45
N GLU A 74 -3.85 2.50 15.90
CA GLU A 74 -4.37 3.64 16.67
C GLU A 74 -5.60 3.27 17.52
N ARG A 75 -6.48 2.41 16.99
CA ARG A 75 -7.68 1.94 17.69
C ARG A 75 -7.41 0.77 18.64
N LYS A 76 -6.16 0.30 18.75
CA LYS A 76 -5.78 -0.90 19.51
C LYS A 76 -6.63 -2.13 19.13
N ALA A 77 -6.92 -2.27 17.83
CA ALA A 77 -7.71 -3.38 17.33
C ALA A 77 -6.99 -4.72 17.58
N PRO A 78 -7.70 -5.77 18.02
CA PRO A 78 -7.07 -7.04 18.37
C PRO A 78 -6.65 -7.88 17.15
N CYS A 79 -7.23 -7.62 15.98
CA CYS A 79 -6.84 -8.26 14.73
C CYS A 79 -7.33 -7.46 13.51
N CYS A 80 -6.71 -7.75 12.36
CA CYS A 80 -7.23 -7.42 11.04
C CYS A 80 -7.94 -8.65 10.47
N LEU A 81 -9.21 -8.50 10.10
CA LEU A 81 -9.98 -9.52 9.38
C LEU A 81 -10.38 -8.96 8.01
N ALA A 82 -10.09 -9.70 6.94
CA ALA A 82 -10.47 -9.31 5.58
C ALA A 82 -10.76 -10.52 4.70
N THR A 83 -11.41 -10.29 3.56
CA THR A 83 -11.62 -11.29 2.52
C THR A 83 -10.82 -10.95 1.27
N SER A 84 -9.85 -11.78 0.91
CA SER A 84 -9.05 -11.59 -0.33
C SER A 84 -8.21 -12.81 -0.67
N SER A 85 -8.27 -13.26 -1.92
CA SER A 85 -7.36 -14.28 -2.48
C SER A 85 -6.14 -13.70 -3.22
N GLY A 86 -5.86 -12.40 -3.08
CA GLY A 86 -4.83 -11.73 -3.88
C GLY A 86 -4.12 -10.57 -3.18
N ASN A 87 -3.69 -9.59 -3.97
CA ASN A 87 -2.81 -8.50 -3.54
C ASN A 87 -3.27 -7.73 -2.29
N THR A 88 -4.59 -7.57 -2.07
CA THR A 88 -5.08 -6.92 -0.84
C THR A 88 -4.74 -7.74 0.39
N GLY A 89 -4.95 -9.06 0.35
CA GLY A 89 -4.61 -9.96 1.45
C GLY A 89 -3.11 -9.96 1.73
N ALA A 90 -2.28 -10.03 0.68
CA ALA A 90 -0.83 -9.95 0.80
C ALA A 90 -0.36 -8.62 1.44
N ALA A 91 -0.89 -7.49 0.98
CA ALA A 91 -0.57 -6.17 1.54
C ALA A 91 -1.03 -6.07 3.01
N LEU A 92 -2.28 -6.44 3.33
CA LEU A 92 -2.77 -6.41 4.70
C LEU A 92 -1.93 -7.28 5.64
N ALA A 93 -1.57 -8.51 5.23
CA ALA A 93 -0.71 -9.39 6.00
C ALA A 93 0.69 -8.79 6.22
N THR A 94 1.28 -8.20 5.19
CA THR A 94 2.60 -7.55 5.24
C THR A 94 2.62 -6.40 6.26
N TYR A 95 1.63 -5.51 6.20
CA TYR A 95 1.56 -4.35 7.10
C TYR A 95 1.13 -4.74 8.52
N CYS A 96 0.26 -5.75 8.67
CA CYS A 96 -0.08 -6.31 9.97
C CYS A 96 1.15 -6.89 10.67
N ALA A 97 2.00 -7.63 9.95
CA ALA A 97 3.26 -8.15 10.48
C ALA A 97 4.19 -7.02 10.94
N ALA A 98 4.32 -5.96 10.13
CA ALA A 98 5.12 -4.78 10.48
C ALA A 98 4.58 -4.03 11.72
N ALA A 99 3.28 -4.07 11.95
CA ALA A 99 2.60 -3.38 13.05
C ALA A 99 2.41 -4.25 14.31
N GLY A 100 2.75 -5.55 14.25
CA GLY A 100 2.48 -6.50 15.34
C GLY A 100 0.99 -6.81 15.56
N ILE A 101 0.16 -6.68 14.53
CA ILE A 101 -1.29 -6.95 14.59
C ILE A 101 -1.58 -8.34 13.99
N PRO A 102 -2.32 -9.23 14.66
CA PRO A 102 -2.76 -10.49 14.05
C PRO A 102 -3.58 -10.25 12.77
N CYS A 103 -3.27 -10.97 11.70
CA CYS A 103 -3.99 -10.89 10.42
C CYS A 103 -4.70 -12.21 10.11
N ARG A 104 -5.99 -12.13 9.76
CA ARG A 104 -6.80 -13.26 9.32
C ARG A 104 -7.43 -12.92 7.98
N ILE A 105 -7.09 -13.69 6.95
CA ILE A 105 -7.65 -13.54 5.61
C ILE A 105 -8.56 -14.73 5.35
N ALA A 106 -9.85 -14.48 5.17
CA ALA A 106 -10.81 -15.49 4.76
C ALA A 106 -10.92 -15.52 3.24
N ILE A 107 -10.89 -16.72 2.67
CA ILE A 107 -11.08 -16.96 1.24
C ILE A 107 -12.19 -18.00 1.07
N LEU A 108 -12.86 -17.96 -0.09
CA LEU A 108 -13.72 -19.06 -0.47
C LEU A 108 -12.85 -20.28 -0.79
N GLU A 109 -13.24 -21.43 -0.26
CA GLU A 109 -12.70 -22.70 -0.71
C GLU A 109 -13.03 -22.86 -2.20
N THR A 110 -11.99 -23.04 -3.01
CA THR A 110 -12.15 -23.36 -4.42
C THR A 110 -12.00 -24.87 -4.53
N THR A 111 -13.11 -25.53 -4.84
CA THR A 111 -13.18 -26.97 -5.17
C THR A 111 -12.55 -27.27 -6.52
#